data_AF-A0A972SCE7-F1
#
_entry.id   AF-A0A972SCE7-F1
#
_cell.length_a   1.000
_cell.length_b   1.000
_cell.length_c   1.000
_cell.angle_alpha   90.00
_cell.angle_beta   90.00
_cell.angle_gamma   90.00
#
_symmetry.space_group_name_H-M   'P 1'
#
loop_
_entity.id
_entity.type
_entity.pdbx_description
1 polymer ?
#
loop_
_entity_poly.entity_id
_entity_poly.type
_entity_poly.pdbx_seq_one_letter_code
_entity_poly.pdbx_strand_id
1 'polypeptide(L)'
;MIEYIFLLFFYGSILSYIVLGFIFSFETLLALHKVESAKRWIRKFDSPKSFKRKLYIFYPFYYLGYFFLEVLPYHLGLDDEIKPLDFKEIYEFVYGKKEEGD
;
A
#
# COMPACT_ATOMS: atom_id res chain seq x y z
N MET A 1 16.36 -1.29 -33.88
CA MET A 1 15.92 -2.49 -33.12
C MET A 1 16.22 -2.35 -31.63
N ILE A 2 17.47 -2.10 -31.24
CA ILE A 2 17.88 -1.92 -29.83
C ILE A 2 17.11 -0.78 -29.13
N GLU A 3 16.91 0.35 -29.81
CA GLU A 3 16.18 1.51 -29.28
C GLU A 3 14.71 1.18 -28.93
N TYR A 4 14.01 0.43 -29.79
CA TYR A 4 12.63 0.00 -29.51
C TYR A 4 12.55 -0.96 -28.33
N ILE A 5 13.53 -1.85 -28.20
CA ILE A 5 13.64 -2.77 -27.04
C ILE A 5 13.84 -1.96 -25.77
N PHE A 6 14.73 -0.96 -25.78
CA PHE A 6 14.96 -0.08 -24.64
C PHE A 6 13.68 0.67 -24.25
N LEU A 7 12.97 1.28 -25.21
CA LEU A 7 11.72 1.98 -24.95
C LEU A 7 10.67 1.04 -24.34
N LEU A 8 10.54 -0.18 -24.87
CA LEU A 8 9.62 -1.18 -24.35
C LEU A 8 9.92 -1.54 -22.89
N PHE A 9 11.18 -1.79 -22.54
CA PHE A 9 11.56 -2.07 -21.15
C PHE A 9 11.38 -0.85 -20.24
N PHE A 10 11.71 0.34 -20.73
CA PHE A 10 11.57 1.57 -19.97
C PHE A 10 10.10 1.85 -19.61
N TYR A 11 9.22 1.91 -20.62
CA TYR A 11 7.80 2.13 -20.40
C TYR A 11 7.13 0.96 -19.67
N GLY A 12 7.52 -0.28 -19.96
CA GLY A 12 7.02 -1.46 -19.25
C GLY A 12 7.37 -1.44 -17.77
N SER A 13 8.57 -0.99 -17.42
CA SER A 13 8.99 -0.84 -16.01
C SER A 13 8.23 0.27 -15.30
N ILE A 14 8.03 1.41 -15.97
CA ILE A 14 7.23 2.53 -15.42
C ILE A 14 5.80 2.09 -15.17
N LEU A 15 5.16 1.46 -16.17
CA LEU A 15 3.78 1.00 -16.04
C LEU A 15 3.66 -0.05 -14.93
N SER A 16 4.61 -0.98 -14.84
CA SER A 16 4.64 -1.98 -13.78
C SER A 16 4.80 -1.35 -12.41
N TYR A 17 5.66 -0.34 -12.27
CA TYR A 17 5.84 0.41 -11.03
C TYR A 17 4.55 1.14 -10.62
N ILE A 18 3.85 1.76 -11.58
CA ILE A 18 2.56 2.43 -11.34
C ILE A 18 1.50 1.43 -10.86
N VAL A 19 1.31 0.34 -11.61
CA VAL A 19 0.30 -0.67 -11.29
C VAL A 19 0.58 -1.33 -9.93
N LEU A 20 1.83 -1.73 -9.68
CA LEU A 20 2.21 -2.28 -8.37
C LEU A 20 2.05 -1.25 -7.26
N GLY A 21 2.37 0.02 -7.51
CA GLY A 21 2.18 1.11 -6.56
C GLY A 21 0.73 1.25 -6.11
N PHE A 22 -0.22 1.22 -7.05
CA PHE A 22 -1.65 1.26 -6.73
C PHE A 22 -2.13 0.03 -5.96
N ILE A 23 -1.75 -1.18 -6.41
CA ILE A 23 -2.14 -2.42 -5.72
C ILE A 23 -1.63 -2.39 -4.28
N PHE A 24 -0.34 -2.10 -4.09
CA PHE A 24 0.24 -2.02 -2.75
C PHE A 24 -0.41 -0.91 -1.92
N SER A 25 -0.74 0.22 -2.52
CA SER A 25 -1.42 1.31 -1.83
C SER A 25 -2.77 0.88 -1.27
N PHE A 26 -3.61 0.24 -2.08
CA PHE A 26 -4.91 -0.22 -1.63
C PHE A 26 -4.79 -1.27 -0.53
N GLU A 27 -3.94 -2.28 -0.69
CA GLU A 27 -3.75 -3.31 0.34
C GLU A 27 -3.20 -2.70 1.65
N THR A 28 -2.32 -1.70 1.55
CA THR A 28 -1.76 -1.02 2.73
C THR A 28 -2.80 -0.16 3.44
N LEU A 29 -3.66 0.55 2.70
CA LEU A 29 -4.75 1.36 3.28
C LEU A 29 -5.87 0.47 3.83
N LEU A 30 -6.19 -0.65 3.19
CA LEU A 30 -7.09 -1.65 3.78
C LEU A 30 -6.50 -2.24 5.07
N ALA A 31 -5.19 -2.45 5.12
CA ALA A 31 -4.52 -2.86 6.35
C ALA A 31 -4.57 -1.79 7.45
N LEU A 32 -4.57 -0.49 7.11
CA LEU A 32 -4.82 0.60 8.06
C LEU A 32 -6.20 0.44 8.71
N HIS A 33 -7.21 0.02 7.95
CA HIS A 33 -8.56 -0.30 8.46
C HIS A 33 -8.70 -1.69 9.08
N LYS A 34 -7.58 -2.34 9.41
CA LYS A 34 -7.54 -3.67 10.05
C LYS A 34 -8.28 -4.74 9.27
N VAL A 35 -8.35 -4.60 7.94
CA VAL A 35 -8.98 -5.59 7.07
C VAL A 35 -8.09 -6.84 6.97
N GLU A 36 -8.59 -7.98 7.46
CA GLU A 36 -7.83 -9.23 7.54
C GLU A 36 -7.48 -9.83 6.16
N SER A 37 -8.25 -9.57 5.10
CA SER A 37 -7.87 -10.00 3.75
C SER A 37 -6.58 -9.32 3.28
N ALA A 38 -6.41 -8.03 3.57
CA ALA A 38 -5.24 -7.26 3.19
C ALA A 38 -3.98 -7.74 3.94
N LYS A 39 -4.12 -8.00 5.24
CA LYS A 39 -3.05 -8.63 6.02
C LYS A 39 -2.61 -9.98 5.46
N ARG A 40 -3.56 -10.85 5.10
CA ARG A 40 -3.24 -12.16 4.48
C ARG A 40 -2.56 -11.98 3.13
N TRP A 41 -3.01 -11.03 2.31
CA TRP A 41 -2.40 -10.74 1.02
C TRP A 41 -0.96 -10.25 1.17
N ILE A 42 -0.73 -9.26 2.04
CA ILE A 42 0.61 -8.71 2.30
C ILE A 42 1.55 -9.80 2.83
N ARG A 43 1.11 -10.61 3.81
CA ARG A 43 1.92 -11.72 4.34
C ARG A 43 2.23 -12.80 3.30
N LYS A 44 1.37 -12.99 2.29
CA LYS A 44 1.58 -13.98 1.23
C LYS A 44 2.68 -13.54 0.26
N PHE A 45 2.72 -12.25 -0.08
CA PHE A 45 3.65 -11.72 -1.09
C PHE A 45 4.90 -11.07 -0.52
N ASP A 46 4.90 -10.72 0.77
CA ASP A 46 6.01 -10.03 1.41
C ASP A 46 6.44 -10.64 2.74
N SER A 47 7.75 -10.64 2.93
CA SER A 47 8.36 -10.77 4.25
C SER A 47 8.33 -9.42 4.97
N PRO A 48 8.48 -9.38 6.31
CA PRO A 48 8.49 -8.12 7.06
C PRO A 48 9.51 -7.09 6.54
N LYS A 49 10.71 -7.56 6.17
CA LYS A 49 11.76 -6.72 5.58
C LYS A 49 11.37 -6.20 4.20
N SER A 50 10.79 -7.05 3.36
CA SER A 50 10.33 -6.67 2.01
C SER A 50 9.20 -5.66 2.08
N PHE A 51 8.21 -5.89 2.94
CA PHE A 51 7.10 -4.96 3.15
C PHE A 51 7.60 -3.59 3.60
N LYS A 52 8.48 -3.54 4.62
CA LYS A 52 9.08 -2.27 5.06
C LYS A 52 9.79 -1.54 3.92
N ARG A 53 10.54 -2.25 3.07
CA ARG A 53 11.18 -1.65 1.89
C ARG A 53 10.15 -1.12 0.89
N LYS A 54 9.07 -1.86 0.63
CA LYS A 54 7.99 -1.44 -0.27
C LYS A 54 7.24 -0.22 0.25
N LEU A 55 7.07 -0.08 1.57
CA LEU A 55 6.52 1.13 2.19
C LEU A 55 7.31 2.40 1.81
N TYR A 56 8.64 2.30 1.67
CA TYR A 56 9.47 3.41 1.19
C TYR A 56 9.39 3.59 -0.33
N ILE A 57 9.45 2.49 -1.09
CA ILE A 57 9.47 2.54 -2.56
C ILE A 57 8.16 3.10 -3.14
N PHE A 58 7.02 2.72 -2.54
CA PHE A 58 5.70 3.15 -2.98
C PHE A 58 5.11 4.27 -2.13
N TYR A 59 5.95 4.95 -1.32
CA TYR A 59 5.56 6.11 -0.53
C TYR A 59 4.63 7.10 -1.26
N PRO A 60 4.95 7.59 -2.47
CA PRO A 60 4.06 8.51 -3.17
C PRO A 60 2.68 7.92 -3.49
N PHE A 61 2.58 6.61 -3.75
CA PHE A 61 1.30 5.97 -4.02
C PHE A 61 0.44 5.85 -2.78
N TYR A 62 1.01 5.63 -1.59
CA TYR A 62 0.24 5.61 -0.34
C TYR A 62 -0.44 6.95 -0.08
N TYR A 63 0.25 8.07 -0.32
CA TYR A 63 -0.34 9.41 -0.22
C TYR A 63 -1.43 9.64 -1.25
N LEU A 64 -1.21 9.16 -2.48
CA LEU A 64 -2.21 9.27 -3.53
C LEU A 64 -3.47 8.46 -3.19
N GLY A 65 -3.30 7.20 -2.77
CA GLY A 65 -4.41 6.35 -2.35
C GLY A 65 -5.13 6.91 -1.12
N TYR A 66 -4.38 7.43 -0.14
CA TYR A 66 -4.94 8.07 1.04
C TYR A 66 -5.76 9.31 0.67
N PHE A 67 -5.26 10.12 -0.26
CA PHE A 67 -6.01 11.27 -0.77
C PHE A 67 -7.36 10.83 -1.37
N PHE A 68 -7.37 9.79 -2.19
CA PHE A 68 -8.60 9.32 -2.84
C PHE A 68 -9.56 8.56 -1.92
N LEU A 69 -9.05 7.84 -0.92
CA LEU A 69 -9.85 6.96 -0.07
C LEU A 69 -10.21 7.54 1.29
N GLU A 70 -9.50 8.57 1.77
CA GLU A 70 -9.78 9.22 3.06
C GLU A 70 -10.12 10.69 2.87
N VAL A 71 -9.22 11.44 2.22
CA VAL A 71 -9.36 12.91 2.16
C VAL A 71 -10.53 13.32 1.28
N LEU A 72 -10.65 12.71 0.10
CA LEU A 72 -11.69 13.07 -0.87
C LEU A 72 -13.10 12.68 -0.36
N PRO A 73 -13.35 11.46 0.16
CA PRO A 73 -14.65 11.10 0.75
C PRO A 73 -15.06 12.01 1.91
N TYR A 74 -14.12 12.36 2.80
CA TYR A 74 -14.38 13.32 3.87
C TYR A 74 -14.84 14.68 3.34
N HIS A 75 -14.16 15.24 2.32
CA HIS A 75 -14.56 16.52 1.72
C HIS A 75 -15.89 16.45 0.98
N LEU A 76 -16.31 15.26 0.53
CA LEU A 76 -17.62 15.03 -0.06
C LEU A 76 -18.73 14.76 0.97
N GLY A 77 -18.40 14.70 2.27
CA GLY A 77 -19.33 14.35 3.34
C GLY A 77 -19.79 12.89 3.31
N LEU A 78 -18.99 12.01 2.70
CA LEU A 78 -19.26 10.57 2.68
C LEU A 78 -18.75 9.85 3.93
N ASP A 79 -17.71 10.40 4.56
CA ASP A 79 -17.11 9.92 5.80
C ASP A 79 -17.00 11.06 6.82
N ASP A 80 -17.25 10.74 8.09
CA ASP A 80 -17.25 11.72 9.19
C ASP A 80 -15.86 11.95 9.79
N GLU A 81 -14.92 11.01 9.58
CA GLU A 81 -13.60 11.01 10.20
C GLU A 81 -12.51 10.65 9.19
N ILE A 82 -11.33 11.28 9.33
CA ILE A 82 -10.13 10.93 8.57
C ILE A 82 -9.22 10.14 9.50
N LYS A 83 -8.91 8.89 9.13
CA LYS A 83 -7.94 8.10 9.90
C LYS A 83 -6.51 8.51 9.51
N PRO A 84 -5.61 8.90 10.44
CA PRO A 84 -4.25 9.29 10.07
C PRO A 84 -3.48 8.13 9.45
N LEU A 85 -2.72 8.42 8.38
CA LEU A 85 -1.85 7.45 7.73
C LEU A 85 -0.65 7.09 8.63
N ASP A 86 -0.80 6.01 9.41
CA ASP A 86 0.25 5.51 10.29
C ASP A 86 0.84 4.18 9.79
N PHE A 87 2.02 4.27 9.17
CA PHE A 87 2.76 3.11 8.68
C PHE A 87 3.24 2.17 9.79
N LYS A 88 3.42 2.66 11.02
CA LYS A 88 3.76 1.83 12.18
C LYS A 88 2.55 1.00 12.58
N GLU A 89 1.36 1.60 12.70
CA GLU A 89 0.12 0.87 12.99
C GLU A 89 -0.12 -0.22 11.94
N ILE A 90 0.03 0.12 10.65
CA ILE A 90 -0.12 -0.86 9.56
C ILE A 90 0.89 -2.00 9.70
N TYR A 91 2.16 -1.69 9.96
CA TYR A 91 3.20 -2.71 10.11
C TYR A 91 2.92 -3.62 11.32
N GLU A 92 2.46 -3.07 12.43
CA GLU A 92 2.10 -3.82 13.63
C GLU A 92 0.86 -4.69 13.41
N PHE A 93 -0.17 -4.18 12.72
CA PHE A 93 -1.31 -5.00 12.35
C PHE A 93 -0.91 -6.19 11.45
N VAL A 94 -0.04 -5.93 10.47
CA VAL A 94 0.39 -6.95 9.50
C VAL A 94 1.41 -7.90 10.10
N TYR A 95 2.42 -7.48 10.85
CA TYR A 95 3.53 -8.33 11.32
C TYR A 95 3.81 -8.30 12.82
N GLY A 96 3.06 -7.50 13.58
CA GLY A 96 3.10 -7.55 15.03
C GLY A 96 2.85 -8.97 15.54
N LYS A 97 3.53 -9.33 16.63
CA LYS A 97 3.24 -10.58 17.32
C LYS A 97 1.78 -10.50 17.79
N LYS A 98 1.01 -11.58 17.59
CA LYS A 98 -0.12 -11.80 18.49
C LYS A 98 0.48 -11.84 19.89
N GLU A 99 0.07 -10.94 20.77
CA GLU A 99 0.02 -11.32 22.17
C GLU A 99 -1.04 -12.42 22.23
N GLU A 100 -0.59 -13.66 22.16
CA GLU A 100 -1.35 -14.80 22.66
C GLU A 100 -1.36 -14.64 24.18
N GLY A 101 -2.34 -13.89 24.67
CA GLY A 101 -2.83 -13.95 26.03
C GLY A 101 -4.04 -14.88 26.08
N ASP A 102 -3.99 -15.78 27.06
CA ASP A 102 -4.93 -16.83 27.51
C ASP A 102 -5.03 -18.13 26.69
#